data_AF-A0A3B4HBQ9-F1
#
_entry.id   AF-A0A3B4HBQ9-F1
#
_cell.length_a   1.000
_cell.length_b   1.000
_cell.length_c   1.000
_cell.angle_alpha   90.00
_cell.angle_beta   90.00
_cell.angle_gamma   90.00
#
_symmetry.space_group_name_H-M   'P 1'
#
loop_
_entity.id
_entity.type
_entity.pdbx_description
1 polymer ?
#
loop_
_entity_poly.entity_id
_entity_poly.type
_entity_poly.pdbx_seq_one_letter_code
_entity_poly.pdbx_strand_id
1 'polypeptide(L)'
;MQVICNKLQVLNLSRNKIIEFSQEICNLKNLQTLYMNHNNVRSIPEGIFPHLRNLKFLKLSTNRLARLPSDINQCTSLTYLDLSKNCLQNIEPLVGLPKLRELLVEKNQLTELPSQLFQKGSCELTKFKAMCNPLRCPPEEVCAGGKAREICGS
;
A
#
# COMPACT_ATOMS: atom_id res chain seq x y z
N MET A 1 -10.39 -7.39 -30.27
CA MET A 1 -10.20 -5.93 -30.07
C MET A 1 -10.23 -5.66 -28.58
N GLN A 2 -9.07 -5.40 -27.97
CA GLN A 2 -9.00 -4.99 -26.56
C GLN A 2 -9.37 -3.51 -26.51
N VAL A 3 -10.50 -3.17 -25.89
CA VAL A 3 -10.85 -1.77 -25.63
C VAL A 3 -9.88 -1.26 -24.56
N ILE A 4 -8.78 -0.65 -25.00
CA ILE A 4 -7.85 0.00 -24.09
C ILE A 4 -8.55 1.26 -23.57
N CYS A 5 -9.02 1.22 -22.31
CA CYS A 5 -9.60 2.38 -21.63
C CYS A 5 -8.50 3.40 -21.26
N ASN A 6 -7.92 4.03 -22.28
CA ASN A 6 -6.83 5.00 -22.16
C ASN A 6 -7.23 6.32 -21.48
N LYS A 7 -8.48 6.51 -21.07
CA LYS A 7 -8.92 7.71 -20.34
C LYS A 7 -9.33 7.42 -18.90
N LEU A 8 -9.39 6.16 -18.50
CA LEU A 8 -9.89 5.80 -17.18
C LEU A 8 -8.88 6.26 -16.12
N GLN A 9 -9.31 7.20 -15.28
CA GLN A 9 -8.51 7.73 -14.17
C GLN A 9 -8.93 7.16 -12.82
N VAL A 10 -10.18 6.75 -12.67
CA VAL A 10 -10.72 6.21 -11.43
C VAL A 10 -11.38 4.87 -11.72
N LEU A 11 -10.93 3.84 -11.01
CA LEU A 11 -11.53 2.51 -11.07
C LEU A 11 -11.96 2.10 -9.66
N ASN A 12 -13.25 1.83 -9.49
CA ASN A 12 -13.81 1.36 -8.23
C ASN A 12 -14.34 -0.07 -8.39
N LEU A 13 -13.64 -1.00 -7.76
CA LEU A 13 -13.97 -2.42 -7.66
C LEU A 13 -14.25 -2.83 -6.20
N SER A 14 -14.43 -1.85 -5.30
CA SER A 14 -14.65 -2.11 -3.87
C SER A 14 -15.95 -2.86 -3.60
N ARG A 15 -16.00 -3.58 -2.47
CA ARG A 15 -17.20 -4.32 -1.99
C ARG A 15 -17.73 -5.36 -2.97
N ASN A 16 -16.82 -6.07 -3.62
CA ASN A 16 -17.14 -7.21 -4.46
C ASN A 16 -16.64 -8.51 -3.80
N LYS A 17 -16.67 -9.60 -4.56
CA LYS A 17 -16.15 -10.91 -4.14
C LYS A 17 -14.87 -11.27 -4.91
N ILE A 18 -14.08 -10.29 -5.33
CA ILE A 18 -12.88 -10.51 -6.15
C ILE A 18 -11.86 -11.29 -5.32
N ILE A 19 -11.38 -12.41 -5.86
CA ILE A 19 -10.38 -13.28 -5.20
C ILE A 19 -9.00 -13.07 -5.81
N GLU A 20 -8.94 -12.74 -7.10
CA GLU A 20 -7.70 -12.59 -7.87
C GLU A 20 -7.57 -11.16 -8.38
N PHE A 21 -6.36 -10.60 -8.24
CA PHE A 21 -6.04 -9.31 -8.83
C PHE A 21 -5.74 -9.52 -10.32
N SER A 22 -6.54 -8.91 -11.20
CA SER A 22 -6.38 -9.07 -12.65
C SER A 22 -5.13 -8.35 -13.17
N GLN A 23 -4.31 -9.06 -13.94
CA GLN A 23 -3.14 -8.49 -14.62
C GLN A 23 -3.54 -7.39 -15.62
N GLU A 24 -4.74 -7.45 -16.18
CA GLU A 24 -5.26 -6.47 -17.14
C GLU A 24 -5.31 -5.03 -16.60
N ILE A 25 -5.25 -4.86 -15.27
CA ILE A 25 -5.14 -3.53 -14.66
C ILE A 25 -3.87 -2.80 -15.14
N CYS A 26 -2.80 -3.52 -15.54
CA CYS A 26 -1.58 -2.91 -16.10
C CYS A 26 -1.84 -2.10 -17.39
N ASN A 27 -2.93 -2.38 -18.10
CA ASN A 27 -3.31 -1.66 -19.31
C ASN A 27 -3.90 -0.26 -19.03
N LEU A 28 -4.25 0.03 -17.77
CA LEU A 28 -4.86 1.30 -17.35
C LEU A 28 -3.80 2.37 -17.01
N LYS A 29 -2.99 2.73 -18.01
CA LYS A 29 -1.82 3.62 -17.85
C LYS A 29 -2.13 5.02 -17.29
N ASN A 30 -3.38 5.48 -17.42
CA ASN A 30 -3.85 6.78 -16.92
C ASN A 30 -4.58 6.70 -15.58
N LEU A 31 -4.63 5.51 -14.97
CA LEU A 31 -5.28 5.30 -13.69
C LEU A 31 -4.58 6.11 -12.59
N GLN A 32 -5.35 6.93 -11.90
CA GLN A 32 -4.91 7.76 -10.77
C GLN A 32 -5.44 7.24 -9.45
N THR A 33 -6.58 6.55 -9.45
CA THR A 33 -7.24 6.06 -8.25
C THR A 33 -7.79 4.65 -8.46
N LEU A 34 -7.40 3.74 -7.58
CA LEU A 34 -7.88 2.35 -7.57
C LEU A 34 -8.47 2.02 -6.19
N TYR A 35 -9.77 1.73 -6.17
CA TYR A 35 -10.45 1.18 -5.00
C TYR A 35 -10.69 -0.31 -5.20
N MET A 36 -10.08 -1.15 -4.37
CA MET A 36 -10.31 -2.60 -4.30
C MET A 36 -10.60 -3.07 -2.87
N ASN A 37 -10.93 -2.16 -1.97
CA ASN A 37 -11.23 -2.46 -0.58
C ASN A 37 -12.51 -3.31 -0.42
N HIS A 38 -12.59 -4.11 0.64
CA HIS A 38 -13.66 -5.09 0.87
C HIS A 38 -13.80 -6.11 -0.27
N ASN A 39 -12.73 -6.85 -0.54
CA ASN A 39 -12.73 -8.00 -1.44
C ASN A 39 -12.06 -9.20 -0.74
N ASN A 40 -11.74 -10.26 -1.49
CA ASN A 40 -11.06 -11.44 -0.98
C ASN A 40 -9.70 -11.66 -1.65
N VAL A 41 -9.05 -10.59 -2.14
CA VAL A 41 -7.79 -10.67 -2.86
C VAL A 41 -6.69 -11.21 -1.96
N ARG A 42 -6.02 -12.29 -2.40
CA ARG A 42 -4.96 -12.96 -1.63
C ARG A 42 -3.55 -12.54 -2.02
N SER A 43 -3.38 -12.15 -3.29
CA SER A 43 -2.10 -11.73 -3.84
C SER A 43 -2.30 -10.75 -4.99
N ILE A 44 -1.31 -9.89 -5.20
CA ILE A 44 -1.17 -9.05 -6.39
C ILE A 44 0.04 -9.60 -7.15
N PRO A 45 -0.06 -9.87 -8.45
CA PRO A 45 1.07 -10.38 -9.23
C PRO A 45 2.12 -9.27 -9.45
N GLU A 46 3.37 -9.69 -9.60
CA GLU A 46 4.47 -8.83 -10.02
C GLU A 46 4.27 -8.33 -11.47
N GLY A 47 4.88 -7.19 -11.79
CA GLY A 47 4.88 -6.57 -13.11
C GLY A 47 3.71 -5.61 -13.38
N ILE A 48 2.80 -5.36 -12.44
CA ILE A 48 1.65 -4.47 -12.65
C ILE A 48 2.01 -3.01 -12.39
N PHE A 49 2.62 -2.74 -11.24
CA PHE A 49 2.88 -1.39 -10.77
C PHE A 49 3.85 -0.55 -11.63
N PRO A 50 4.82 -1.13 -12.38
CA PRO A 50 5.64 -0.39 -13.34
C PRO A 50 4.83 0.37 -14.41
N HIS A 51 3.63 -0.11 -14.72
CA HIS A 51 2.73 0.47 -15.72
C HIS A 51 1.75 1.51 -15.15
N LEU A 52 1.57 1.54 -13.83
CA LEU A 52 0.62 2.42 -13.13
C LEU A 52 1.29 3.70 -12.59
N ARG A 53 2.19 4.31 -13.37
CA ARG A 53 3.00 5.47 -12.93
C ARG A 53 2.19 6.71 -12.54
N ASN A 54 0.94 6.80 -12.98
CA ASN A 54 0.02 7.89 -12.64
C ASN A 54 -0.82 7.61 -11.39
N LEU A 55 -0.73 6.41 -10.81
CA LEU A 55 -1.53 6.02 -9.65
C LEU A 55 -1.10 6.83 -8.43
N LYS A 56 -2.05 7.57 -7.86
CA LYS A 56 -1.86 8.42 -6.68
C LYS A 56 -2.50 7.81 -5.44
N PHE A 57 -3.60 7.08 -5.63
CA PHE A 57 -4.43 6.60 -4.54
C PHE A 57 -4.78 5.13 -4.71
N LEU A 58 -4.34 4.29 -3.76
CA LEU A 58 -4.58 2.85 -3.78
C LEU A 58 -5.22 2.39 -2.46
N LYS A 59 -6.45 1.88 -2.55
CA LYS A 59 -7.17 1.27 -1.42
C LYS A 59 -7.32 -0.22 -1.61
N LEU A 60 -6.61 -0.97 -0.77
CA LEU A 60 -6.63 -2.44 -0.73
C LEU A 60 -7.10 -2.97 0.64
N SER A 61 -7.66 -2.11 1.50
CA SER A 61 -8.07 -2.50 2.84
C SER A 61 -9.20 -3.52 2.87
N THR A 62 -9.24 -4.34 3.91
CA THR A 62 -10.21 -5.45 4.03
C THR A 62 -10.11 -6.41 2.84
N ASN A 63 -8.93 -7.02 2.70
CA ASN A 63 -8.63 -8.11 1.77
C ASN A 63 -7.88 -9.22 2.55
N ARG A 64 -7.20 -10.13 1.85
CA ARG A 64 -6.45 -11.24 2.44
C ARG A 64 -4.99 -11.26 1.97
N LEU A 65 -4.44 -10.09 1.68
CA LEU A 65 -3.07 -9.97 1.17
C LEU A 65 -2.07 -10.42 2.25
N ALA A 66 -1.21 -11.38 1.91
CA ALA A 66 -0.13 -11.84 2.77
C ALA A 66 1.19 -11.06 2.54
N ARG A 67 1.37 -10.50 1.34
CA ARG A 67 2.50 -9.66 0.95
C ARG A 67 2.07 -8.66 -0.13
N LEU A 68 2.87 -7.63 -0.33
CA LEU A 68 2.85 -6.82 -1.55
C LEU A 68 3.92 -7.31 -2.53
N PRO A 69 3.72 -7.13 -3.84
CA PRO A 69 4.78 -7.36 -4.81
C PRO A 69 5.81 -6.23 -4.71
N SER A 70 7.07 -6.57 -4.96
CA SER A 70 8.23 -5.68 -4.76
C SER A 70 8.20 -4.47 -5.72
N ASP A 71 7.63 -4.65 -6.89
CA ASP A 71 7.43 -3.64 -7.93
C ASP A 71 6.46 -2.51 -7.53
N ILE A 72 5.76 -2.59 -6.38
CA ILE A 72 5.00 -1.46 -5.83
C ILE A 72 5.86 -0.20 -5.69
N ASN A 73 7.16 -0.37 -5.41
CA ASN A 73 8.15 0.71 -5.35
C ASN A 73 8.31 1.49 -6.67
N GLN A 74 7.72 1.03 -7.77
CA GLN A 74 7.77 1.73 -9.05
C GLN A 74 6.57 2.67 -9.28
N CYS A 75 5.58 2.67 -8.37
CA CYS A 75 4.46 3.61 -8.38
C CYS A 75 4.85 4.99 -7.82
N THR A 76 5.78 5.68 -8.48
CA THR A 76 6.42 6.91 -7.99
C THR A 76 5.46 8.11 -7.77
N SER A 77 4.23 8.05 -8.27
CA SER A 77 3.19 9.06 -8.03
C SER A 77 2.30 8.77 -6.82
N LEU A 78 2.46 7.62 -6.16
CA LEU A 78 1.57 7.19 -5.08
C LEU A 78 1.72 8.11 -3.87
N THR A 79 0.60 8.69 -3.42
CA THR A 79 0.54 9.57 -2.25
C THR A 79 -0.24 8.94 -1.09
N TYR A 80 -1.13 8.00 -1.39
CA TYR A 80 -1.98 7.33 -0.42
C TYR A 80 -2.01 5.82 -0.68
N LEU A 81 -1.71 5.04 0.37
CA LEU A 81 -1.75 3.59 0.36
C LEU A 81 -2.46 3.06 1.63
N ASP A 82 -3.59 2.38 1.44
CA ASP A 82 -4.31 1.73 2.53
C ASP A 82 -4.34 0.21 2.35
N LEU A 83 -3.63 -0.46 3.24
CA LEU A 83 -3.48 -1.91 3.34
C LEU A 83 -4.11 -2.47 4.62
N SER A 84 -4.88 -1.65 5.34
CA SER A 84 -5.43 -2.01 6.64
C SER A 84 -6.34 -3.24 6.54
N LYS A 85 -6.42 -4.07 7.58
CA LYS A 85 -7.26 -5.29 7.60
C LYS A 85 -6.88 -6.25 6.47
N ASN A 86 -5.61 -6.64 6.42
CA ASN A 86 -5.09 -7.70 5.56
C ASN A 86 -4.35 -8.74 6.43
N CYS A 87 -3.53 -9.58 5.82
CA CYS A 87 -2.73 -10.61 6.49
C CYS A 87 -1.22 -10.38 6.32
N LEU A 88 -0.79 -9.12 6.15
CA LEU A 88 0.60 -8.78 5.90
C LEU A 88 1.47 -9.12 7.12
N GLN A 89 2.54 -9.88 6.91
CA GLN A 89 3.52 -10.21 7.96
C GLN A 89 4.74 -9.27 7.93
N ASN A 90 5.00 -8.69 6.77
CA ASN A 90 6.02 -7.68 6.55
C ASN A 90 5.50 -6.62 5.58
N ILE A 91 6.23 -5.52 5.48
CA ILE A 91 6.06 -4.52 4.44
C ILE A 91 7.42 -4.20 3.86
N GLU A 92 7.47 -4.03 2.54
CA GLU A 92 8.66 -3.55 1.85
C GLU A 92 9.08 -2.18 2.41
N PRO A 93 10.36 -1.77 2.29
CA PRO A 93 10.84 -0.46 2.72
C PRO A 93 10.11 0.75 2.12
N LEU A 94 9.40 0.56 1.01
CA LEU A 94 8.66 1.60 0.26
C LEU A 94 9.51 2.83 -0.16
N VAL A 95 10.84 2.71 -0.18
CA VAL A 95 11.78 3.79 -0.55
C VAL A 95 11.61 4.28 -2.00
N GLY A 96 10.98 3.48 -2.86
CA GLY A 96 10.64 3.88 -4.23
C GLY A 96 9.39 4.75 -4.35
N LEU A 97 8.73 5.07 -3.23
CA LEU A 97 7.52 5.88 -3.17
C LEU A 97 7.80 7.26 -2.54
N PRO A 98 8.59 8.14 -3.20
CA PRO A 98 9.06 9.39 -2.59
C PRO A 98 7.91 10.35 -2.22
N LYS A 99 6.77 10.24 -2.91
CA LYS A 99 5.59 11.09 -2.71
C LYS A 99 4.58 10.52 -1.72
N LEU A 100 4.84 9.36 -1.11
CA LEU A 100 3.90 8.71 -0.19
C LEU A 100 3.73 9.57 1.06
N ARG A 101 2.49 10.01 1.32
CA ARG A 101 2.13 10.87 2.45
C ARG A 101 1.34 10.13 3.51
N GLU A 102 0.44 9.25 3.07
CA GLU A 102 -0.42 8.47 3.96
C GLU A 102 -0.22 6.97 3.73
N LEU A 103 0.17 6.26 4.78
CA LEU A 103 0.28 4.81 4.78
C LEU A 103 -0.48 4.21 5.96
N LEU A 104 -1.48 3.39 5.64
CA LEU A 104 -2.33 2.72 6.63
C LEU A 104 -2.11 1.21 6.53
N VAL A 105 -1.62 0.61 7.60
CA VAL A 105 -1.32 -0.83 7.70
C VAL A 105 -1.95 -1.44 8.96
N GLU A 106 -2.94 -0.77 9.54
CA GLU A 106 -3.63 -1.21 10.76
C GLU A 106 -4.25 -2.60 10.60
N LYS A 107 -4.32 -3.40 11.67
CA LYS A 107 -4.97 -4.72 11.65
C LYS A 107 -4.35 -5.66 10.61
N ASN A 108 -3.03 -5.84 10.67
CA ASN A 108 -2.28 -6.84 9.93
C ASN A 108 -1.55 -7.77 10.93
N GLN A 109 -0.54 -8.50 10.47
CA GLN A 109 0.31 -9.40 11.27
C GLN A 109 1.77 -8.93 11.30
N LEU A 110 2.01 -7.62 11.14
CA LEU A 110 3.35 -7.05 11.12
C LEU A 110 4.03 -7.21 12.48
N THR A 111 5.20 -7.82 12.51
CA THR A 111 6.03 -7.93 13.73
C THR A 111 7.08 -6.84 13.84
N GLU A 112 7.43 -6.23 12.71
CA GLU A 112 8.41 -5.16 12.58
C GLU A 112 8.02 -4.22 11.44
N LEU A 113 8.65 -3.04 11.41
CA LEU A 113 8.52 -2.07 10.35
C LEU A 113 9.91 -1.75 9.81
N PRO A 114 10.09 -1.62 8.48
CA PRO A 114 11.39 -1.28 7.91
C PRO A 114 11.80 0.14 8.34
N SER A 115 12.97 0.29 8.95
CA SER A 115 13.46 1.58 9.44
C SER A 115 13.61 2.62 8.32
N GLN A 116 13.89 2.16 7.11
CA GLN A 116 13.99 3.01 5.91
C GLN A 116 12.70 3.76 5.60
N LEU A 117 11.53 3.27 6.04
CA LEU A 117 10.26 3.98 5.91
C LEU A 117 10.27 5.31 6.68
N PHE A 118 11.07 5.40 7.74
CA PHE A 118 11.15 6.56 8.62
C PHE A 118 12.43 7.38 8.40
N GLN A 119 13.31 6.92 7.52
CA GLN A 119 14.53 7.63 7.18
C GLN A 119 14.20 8.93 6.42
N LYS A 120 14.84 10.04 6.84
CA LYS A 120 14.67 11.34 6.20
C LYS A 120 15.00 11.24 4.70
N GLY A 121 14.07 11.69 3.85
CA GLY A 121 14.23 11.69 2.39
C GLY A 121 13.78 10.40 1.70
N SER A 122 13.40 9.35 2.44
CA SER A 122 12.82 8.12 1.86
C SER A 122 11.42 8.37 1.28
N CYS A 123 10.56 9.02 2.06
CA CYS A 123 9.22 9.41 1.64
C CYS A 123 8.72 10.62 2.45
N GLU A 124 7.64 11.24 1.99
CA GLU A 124 7.00 12.41 2.60
C GLU A 124 5.88 12.02 3.60
N LEU A 125 6.06 10.94 4.38
CA LEU A 125 5.02 10.43 5.27
C LEU A 125 4.62 11.46 6.34
N THR A 126 3.40 11.99 6.21
CA THR A 126 2.76 12.88 7.18
C THR A 126 1.80 12.12 8.10
N LYS A 127 1.34 10.94 7.67
CA LYS A 127 0.38 10.12 8.43
C LYS A 127 0.69 8.64 8.25
N PHE A 128 0.95 7.98 9.36
CA PHE A 128 1.23 6.55 9.39
C PHE A 128 0.37 5.90 10.47
N LYS A 129 -0.32 4.80 10.14
CA LYS A 129 -1.10 4.04 11.12
C LYS A 129 -0.77 2.56 11.04
N ALA A 130 -0.30 2.00 12.15
CA ALA A 130 0.05 0.58 12.25
C ALA A 130 -0.56 -0.13 13.47
N MET A 131 -1.55 0.48 14.12
CA MET A 131 -2.23 -0.09 15.27
C MET A 131 -2.80 -1.49 14.98
N CYS A 132 -2.99 -2.30 16.03
CA CYS A 132 -3.48 -3.67 15.92
C CYS A 132 -2.60 -4.57 15.04
N ASN A 133 -1.27 -4.45 15.17
CA ASN A 133 -0.28 -5.38 14.66
C ASN A 133 0.53 -5.93 15.85
N PRO A 134 1.05 -7.16 15.79
CA PRO A 134 1.92 -7.74 16.82
C PRO A 134 3.36 -7.18 16.77
N LEU A 135 3.50 -5.85 16.68
CA LEU A 135 4.80 -5.17 16.57
C LEU A 135 5.59 -5.38 17.86
N ARG A 136 6.79 -5.95 17.74
CA ARG A 136 7.61 -6.30 18.91
C ARG A 136 8.27 -5.09 19.55
N CYS A 137 8.63 -4.08 18.77
CA CYS A 137 9.07 -2.74 19.21
C CYS A 137 9.01 -1.79 18.00
N PRO A 138 8.71 -0.50 18.19
CA PRO A 138 8.88 0.50 17.13
C PRO A 138 10.37 0.68 16.79
N PRO A 139 10.74 0.95 15.52
CA PRO A 139 12.11 1.29 15.15
C PRO A 139 12.65 2.46 15.98
N GLU A 140 13.95 2.49 16.25
CA GLU A 140 14.58 3.51 17.08
C GLU A 140 14.31 4.93 16.55
N GLU A 141 14.25 5.10 15.23
CA GLU A 141 13.95 6.38 14.57
C GLU A 141 12.52 6.88 14.86
N VAL A 142 11.56 5.96 15.07
CA VAL A 142 10.19 6.27 15.47
C VAL A 142 10.16 6.67 16.96
N CYS A 143 10.93 5.98 17.78
CA CYS A 143 11.06 6.27 19.22
C CYS A 143 11.69 7.65 19.45
N ALA A 144 12.75 7.99 18.73
CA ALA A 144 13.46 9.26 18.84
C ALA A 144 12.64 10.46 18.30
N GLY A 145 11.77 10.23 17.31
CA GLY A 145 10.98 11.26 16.65
C GLY A 145 9.61 11.58 17.28
N GLY A 146 9.26 10.98 18.44
CA GLY A 146 7.97 11.20 19.11
C GLY A 146 6.73 10.60 18.40
N LYS A 147 6.93 9.87 17.28
CA LYS A 147 5.86 9.23 16.50
C LYS A 147 5.43 7.86 17.05
N ALA A 148 6.08 7.37 18.11
CA ALA A 148 5.82 6.06 18.70
C ALA A 148 4.35 5.85 19.12
N ARG A 149 3.65 6.90 19.57
CA ARG A 149 2.23 6.85 19.97
C ARG A 149 1.27 6.53 18.82
N GLU A 150 1.65 6.76 17.56
CA GLU A 150 0.84 6.43 16.39
C GLU A 150 1.04 4.98 15.90
N ILE A 151 2.13 4.34 16.34
CA ILE A 151 2.55 3.00 15.93
C ILE A 151 2.15 1.96 16.98
N CYS A 152 2.42 2.26 18.25
CA CYS A 152 2.09 1.40 19.37
C CYS A 152 0.81 1.94 20.02
N GLY A 153 -0.29 1.18 19.88
CA GLY A 153 -1.47 1.38 20.70
C GLY A 153 -1.09 1.29 22.17
N SER A 154 -1.76 2.11 22.98
CA SER A 154 -1.66 2.18 24.44
C SER A 154 -1.68 0.81 25.10
#